data_AF-A0A344LTT6-F1
#
_entry.id   AF-A0A344LTT6-F1
#
_cell.length_a   1.000
_cell.length_b   1.000
_cell.length_c   1.000
_cell.angle_alpha   90.00
_cell.angle_beta   90.00
_cell.angle_gamma   90.00
#
_symmetry.space_group_name_H-M   'P 1'
#
loop_
_entity.id
_entity.type
_entity.pdbx_description
1 polymer ?
#
loop_
_entity_poly.entity_id
_entity_poly.type
_entity_poly.pdbx_seq_one_letter_code
_entity_poly.pdbx_strand_id
1 'polypeptide(L)'
;MKHYPSFLIFILLLLACESQSHNTPKETVIAYITASNQFDSQEVENLLVLNSDNKIKLETLKKMEKSIPDERKTAFKVRYKDAVYYEKEMTDSTAIIVVTPKDNVNLPIEFDLKKVNTKWLIESIIYH
;
A
#
# COMPACT_ATOMS: atom_id res chain seq x y z
N MET A 1 18.22 33.57 -41.33
CA MET A 1 18.35 32.65 -40.17
C MET A 1 17.80 33.33 -38.94
N LYS A 2 16.65 32.88 -38.43
CA LYS A 2 15.90 33.32 -37.22
C LYS A 2 14.45 32.85 -37.47
N HIS A 3 13.76 32.02 -36.70
CA HIS A 3 13.93 31.47 -35.35
C HIS A 3 13.26 30.08 -35.34
N TYR A 4 13.83 29.12 -34.62
CA TYR A 4 13.04 28.12 -33.88
C TYR A 4 13.79 27.87 -32.58
N PRO A 5 13.16 28.15 -31.44
CA PRO A 5 12.97 27.04 -30.53
C PRO A 5 11.62 27.15 -29.82
N SER A 6 10.55 26.69 -30.48
CA SER A 6 9.26 26.45 -29.82
C SER A 6 9.12 24.99 -29.33
N PHE A 7 10.23 24.24 -29.23
CA PHE A 7 10.20 22.81 -28.92
C PHE A 7 10.64 22.46 -27.49
N LEU A 8 11.01 23.45 -26.67
CA LEU A 8 11.67 23.20 -25.38
C LEU A 8 10.74 23.23 -24.16
N ILE A 9 9.43 23.45 -24.35
CA ILE A 9 8.45 23.51 -23.23
C ILE A 9 7.76 22.16 -23.01
N PHE A 10 7.79 21.23 -23.98
CA PHE A 10 7.07 19.95 -23.86
C PHE A 10 7.82 18.88 -23.05
N ILE A 11 9.14 19.00 -22.85
CA ILE A 11 9.95 17.98 -22.15
C ILE A 11 9.85 18.13 -20.61
N LEU A 12 9.55 19.34 -20.10
CA LEU A 12 9.44 19.58 -18.66
C LEU A 12 8.14 19.03 -18.03
N LEU A 13 7.13 18.70 -18.84
CA LEU A 13 5.88 18.10 -18.35
C LEU A 13 5.94 16.57 -18.18
N LEU A 14 6.94 15.89 -18.74
CA LEU A 14 7.19 14.46 -18.47
C LEU A 14 8.05 14.22 -17.21
N LEU A 15 8.54 15.31 -16.59
CA LEU A 15 9.23 15.29 -15.29
C LEU A 15 8.30 15.66 -14.12
N ALA A 16 6.99 15.70 -14.35
CA ALA A 16 6.02 15.39 -13.30
C ALA A 16 6.22 13.89 -12.96
N CYS A 17 7.32 13.54 -12.31
CA CYS A 17 7.31 13.37 -10.87
C CYS A 17 6.21 12.37 -10.58
N GLU A 18 6.52 11.09 -10.83
CA GLU A 18 5.77 9.97 -10.27
C GLU A 18 5.75 10.19 -8.76
N SER A 19 4.74 10.90 -8.29
CA SER A 19 4.61 11.34 -6.92
C SER A 19 4.45 10.10 -6.06
N GLN A 20 5.43 9.87 -5.18
CA GLN A 20 5.44 8.88 -4.11
C GLN A 20 5.22 7.44 -4.58
N SER A 21 6.20 6.86 -5.27
CA SER A 21 6.42 5.42 -5.08
C SER A 21 6.77 5.20 -3.61
N HIS A 22 6.03 4.34 -2.89
CA HIS A 22 6.50 3.83 -1.60
C HIS A 22 7.88 3.21 -1.82
N ASN A 23 8.90 3.84 -1.26
CA ASN A 23 10.28 3.59 -1.67
C ASN A 23 10.84 2.33 -1.00
N THR A 24 10.23 1.92 0.12
CA THR A 24 10.61 0.72 0.87
C THR A 24 9.42 -0.22 1.07
N PRO A 25 9.67 -1.53 1.23
CA PRO A 25 8.61 -2.49 1.55
C PRO A 25 7.81 -2.13 2.81
N LYS A 26 8.50 -1.64 3.84
CA LYS A 26 7.87 -1.18 5.08
C LYS A 26 6.90 -0.02 4.84
N GLU A 27 7.30 0.97 4.04
CA GLU A 27 6.41 2.08 3.66
C GLU A 27 5.19 1.60 2.87
N THR A 28 5.37 0.62 1.96
CA THR A 28 4.24 0.01 1.23
C THR A 28 3.25 -0.65 2.20
N VAL A 29 3.73 -1.39 3.21
CA VAL A 29 2.85 -2.01 4.22
C VAL A 29 2.12 -0.98 5.07
N ILE A 30 2.81 0.08 5.50
CA ILE A 30 2.20 1.19 6.26
C ILE A 30 1.10 1.85 5.42
N ALA A 31 1.38 2.13 4.15
CA ALA A 31 0.41 2.73 3.23
C ALA A 31 -0.79 1.82 3.01
N TYR A 32 -0.56 0.52 2.80
CA TYR A 32 -1.62 -0.46 2.62
C TYR A 32 -2.55 -0.53 3.83
N ILE A 33 -1.99 -0.61 5.04
CA ILE A 33 -2.76 -0.63 6.29
C ILE A 33 -3.52 0.67 6.47
N THR A 34 -2.90 1.82 6.16
CA THR A 34 -3.54 3.13 6.27
C THR A 34 -4.72 3.25 5.32
N ALA A 35 -4.53 2.94 4.03
CA ALA A 35 -5.58 2.94 3.02
C ALA A 35 -6.72 1.97 3.37
N SER A 36 -6.38 0.76 3.83
CA SER A 36 -7.36 -0.24 4.26
C SER A 36 -8.20 0.25 5.45
N ASN A 37 -7.58 0.89 6.45
CA ASN A 37 -8.30 1.45 7.61
C ASN A 37 -9.13 2.68 7.27
N GLN A 38 -8.81 3.36 6.16
CA GLN A 38 -9.58 4.47 5.61
C GLN A 38 -10.64 4.02 4.59
N PHE A 39 -10.69 2.73 4.27
CA PHE A 39 -11.53 2.17 3.21
C PHE A 39 -11.25 2.75 1.82
N ASP A 40 -10.04 3.24 1.57
CA ASP A 40 -9.61 3.71 0.25
C ASP A 40 -9.29 2.50 -0.65
N SER A 41 -10.32 1.97 -1.28
CA SER A 41 -10.19 0.79 -2.14
C SER A 41 -9.32 1.02 -3.37
N GLN A 42 -9.24 2.26 -3.86
CA GLN A 42 -8.41 2.60 -5.03
C GLN A 42 -6.93 2.54 -4.65
N GLU A 43 -6.57 3.12 -3.51
CA GLU A 43 -5.19 3.08 -3.04
C GLU A 43 -4.78 1.66 -2.63
N VAL A 44 -5.67 0.90 -1.98
CA VAL A 44 -5.43 -0.51 -1.69
C VAL A 44 -5.16 -1.31 -2.97
N GLU A 45 -5.92 -1.09 -4.05
CA GLU A 45 -5.69 -1.76 -5.32
C GLU A 45 -4.32 -1.43 -5.92
N ASN A 46 -3.88 -0.17 -5.83
CA ASN A 46 -2.57 0.28 -6.33
C ASN A 46 -1.38 -0.36 -5.60
N LEU A 47 -1.58 -0.83 -4.37
CA LEU A 47 -0.55 -1.41 -3.51
C LEU A 47 -0.50 -2.94 -3.57
N LEU A 48 -1.42 -3.57 -4.29
CA LEU A 48 -1.55 -5.02 -4.37
C LEU A 48 -1.01 -5.55 -5.71
N VAL A 49 -0.41 -6.74 -5.66
CA VAL A 49 -0.23 -7.56 -6.85
C VAL A 49 -1.60 -8.09 -7.27
N LEU A 50 -1.95 -7.94 -8.55
CA LEU A 50 -3.24 -8.41 -9.06
C LEU A 50 -3.28 -9.95 -9.15
N ASN A 51 -3.78 -10.60 -8.10
CA ASN A 51 -4.03 -12.04 -8.03
C ASN A 51 -5.43 -12.34 -7.47
N SER A 52 -5.85 -13.60 -7.45
CA SER A 52 -7.19 -14.01 -6.98
C SER A 52 -7.46 -13.59 -5.54
N ASP A 53 -6.48 -13.79 -4.67
CA ASP A 53 -6.64 -13.62 -3.22
C ASP A 53 -6.72 -12.13 -2.85
N ASN A 54 -5.92 -11.31 -3.51
CA ASN A 54 -5.93 -9.86 -3.38
C ASN A 54 -7.22 -9.25 -3.96
N LYS A 55 -7.76 -9.79 -5.06
CA LYS A 55 -9.09 -9.39 -5.57
C LYS A 55 -10.18 -9.67 -4.53
N ILE A 56 -10.16 -10.84 -3.89
CA ILE A 56 -11.12 -11.19 -2.85
C ILE A 56 -11.02 -10.22 -1.66
N LYS A 57 -9.80 -9.88 -1.23
CA LYS A 57 -9.56 -8.91 -0.15
C LYS A 57 -10.06 -7.51 -0.51
N LEU A 58 -9.80 -7.03 -1.74
CA LEU A 58 -10.28 -5.75 -2.24
C LEU A 58 -11.81 -5.69 -2.27
N GLU A 59 -12.47 -6.72 -2.78
CA GLU A 59 -13.93 -6.78 -2.80
C GLU A 59 -14.52 -6.90 -1.39
N THR A 60 -13.83 -7.57 -0.47
CA THR A 60 -14.21 -7.60 0.95
C THR A 60 -14.13 -6.21 1.57
N LEU A 61 -13.05 -5.47 1.30
CA LEU A 61 -12.91 -4.08 1.78
C LEU A 61 -14.04 -3.19 1.27
N LYS A 62 -14.36 -3.24 -0.03
CA LYS A 62 -15.49 -2.49 -0.63
C LYS A 62 -16.83 -2.86 -0.01
N LYS A 63 -17.05 -4.13 0.34
CA LYS A 63 -18.26 -4.58 1.05
C LYS A 63 -18.29 -4.08 2.50
N MET A 64 -17.15 -4.07 3.19
CA MET A 64 -17.04 -3.55 4.55
C MET A 64 -17.33 -2.04 4.58
N GLU A 65 -16.77 -1.28 3.65
CA GLU A 65 -17.01 0.16 3.53
C GLU A 65 -18.51 0.51 3.45
N LYS A 66 -19.27 -0.28 2.68
CA LYS A 66 -20.72 -0.10 2.48
C LYS A 66 -21.58 -0.57 3.66
N SER A 67 -21.08 -1.50 4.47
CA SER A 67 -21.86 -2.15 5.53
C SER A 67 -21.58 -1.58 6.92
N ILE A 68 -20.43 -0.93 7.13
CA ILE A 68 -20.05 -0.35 8.41
C ILE A 68 -20.59 1.09 8.49
N PRO A 69 -21.36 1.45 9.54
CA PRO A 69 -21.76 2.83 9.79
C PRO A 69 -20.54 3.75 9.97
N ASP A 70 -20.61 4.98 9.48
CA ASP A 70 -19.48 5.93 9.50
C ASP A 70 -18.92 6.17 10.92
N GLU A 71 -19.79 6.20 11.93
CA GLU A 71 -19.42 6.31 13.34
C GLU A 71 -18.45 5.20 13.78
N ARG A 72 -18.63 3.99 13.25
CA ARG A 72 -17.79 2.82 13.54
C ARG A 72 -16.51 2.80 12.71
N LYS A 73 -16.45 3.49 11.57
CA LYS A 73 -15.24 3.58 10.73
C LYS A 73 -14.09 4.29 11.46
N THR A 74 -14.38 5.22 12.37
CA THR A 74 -13.37 5.93 13.17
C THR A 74 -12.49 4.97 13.98
N ALA A 75 -13.05 3.85 14.46
CA ALA A 75 -12.30 2.83 15.20
C ALA A 75 -11.20 2.17 14.36
N PHE A 76 -11.38 2.07 13.03
CA PHE A 76 -10.39 1.47 12.14
C PHE A 76 -9.15 2.37 11.98
N LYS A 77 -9.33 3.70 11.95
CA LYS A 77 -8.23 4.66 11.74
C LYS A 77 -7.14 4.58 12.80
N VAL A 78 -7.48 4.18 14.01
CA VAL A 78 -6.53 4.10 15.14
C VAL A 78 -6.01 2.68 15.41
N ARG A 79 -6.52 1.68 14.68
CA ARG A 79 -6.28 0.24 14.95
C ARG A 79 -4.80 -0.16 14.94
N TYR A 80 -3.98 0.51 14.13
CA TYR A 80 -2.55 0.22 13.98
C TYR A 80 -1.65 1.41 14.34
N LYS A 81 -2.18 2.42 15.04
CA LYS A 81 -1.45 3.68 15.33
C LYS A 81 -0.09 3.44 16.01
N ASP A 82 -0.02 2.43 16.87
CA ASP A 82 1.18 2.08 17.64
C ASP A 82 1.72 0.69 17.28
N ALA A 83 1.38 0.16 16.09
CA ALA A 83 1.87 -1.14 15.65
C ALA A 83 3.39 -1.11 15.44
N VAL A 84 4.04 -2.24 15.74
CA VAL A 84 5.47 -2.44 15.48
C VAL A 84 5.62 -3.11 14.12
N TYR A 85 6.55 -2.61 13.32
CA TYR A 85 6.85 -3.10 11.98
C TYR A 85 8.28 -3.63 11.95
N TYR A 86 8.42 -4.93 11.71
CA TYR A 86 9.69 -5.65 11.68
C TYR A 86 9.97 -6.20 10.28
N GLU A 87 11.19 -5.99 9.78
CA GLU A 87 11.64 -6.57 8.51
C GLU A 87 12.23 -7.95 8.79
N LYS A 88 11.51 -9.00 8.40
CA LYS A 88 11.92 -10.39 8.65
C LYS A 88 12.92 -10.86 7.61
N GLU A 89 12.64 -10.58 6.34
CA GLU A 89 13.49 -10.92 5.20
C GLU A 89 13.47 -9.78 4.16
N MET A 90 14.59 -9.55 3.50
CA MET A 90 14.75 -8.48 2.50
C MET A 90 15.74 -8.91 1.42
N THR A 91 15.34 -8.77 0.16
CA THR A 91 16.19 -8.91 -1.01
C THR A 91 15.99 -7.70 -1.94
N ASP A 92 16.68 -7.67 -3.08
CA ASP A 92 16.52 -6.62 -4.08
C ASP A 92 15.11 -6.62 -4.72
N SER A 93 14.37 -7.73 -4.66
CA SER A 93 13.10 -7.91 -5.36
C SER A 93 11.96 -8.50 -4.53
N THR A 94 12.23 -8.99 -3.32
CA THR A 94 11.24 -9.53 -2.39
C THR A 94 11.49 -9.04 -0.97
N ALA A 95 10.45 -9.00 -0.14
CA ALA A 95 10.57 -8.67 1.27
C ALA A 95 9.44 -9.32 2.08
N ILE A 96 9.71 -9.58 3.36
CA ILE A 96 8.70 -9.99 4.34
C ILE A 96 8.69 -8.99 5.48
N ILE A 97 7.54 -8.36 5.70
CA ILE A 97 7.31 -7.41 6.78
C ILE A 97 6.29 -7.99 7.75
N VAL A 98 6.65 -8.04 9.03
CA VAL A 98 5.78 -8.49 10.10
C VAL A 98 5.23 -7.27 10.83
N VAL A 99 3.92 -7.21 10.97
CA VAL A 99 3.22 -6.16 11.70
C VAL A 99 2.62 -6.76 12.96
N THR A 100 3.08 -6.26 14.11
CA THR A 100 2.56 -6.65 15.42
C THR A 100 1.72 -5.50 15.98
N PRO A 101 0.38 -5.67 16.07
CA PRO A 101 -0.46 -4.68 16.74
C PRO A 101 -0.02 -4.50 18.19
N LYS A 102 -0.15 -3.29 18.74
CA LYS A 102 0.20 -3.00 20.14
C LYS A 102 -0.58 -3.86 21.13
N ASP A 103 -1.82 -4.15 20.79
CA ASP A 103 -2.69 -4.97 21.62
C ASP A 103 -2.29 -6.43 21.42
N ASN A 104 -1.52 -6.99 22.36
CA ASN A 104 -1.01 -8.38 22.37
C ASN A 104 -2.09 -9.49 22.24
N VAL A 105 -3.34 -9.11 22.05
CA VAL A 105 -4.47 -10.00 21.74
C VAL A 105 -4.54 -10.32 20.24
N ASN A 106 -4.08 -9.40 19.39
CA ASN A 106 -4.07 -9.63 17.94
C ASN A 106 -2.76 -10.30 17.54
N LEU A 107 -2.90 -11.39 16.76
CA LEU A 107 -1.75 -12.12 16.23
C LEU A 107 -1.01 -11.25 15.20
N PRO A 108 0.33 -11.42 15.08
CA PRO A 108 1.10 -10.72 14.06
C PRO A 108 0.58 -11.05 12.65
N ILE A 109 0.72 -10.07 11.76
CA ILE A 109 0.36 -10.22 10.35
C ILE A 109 1.64 -10.15 9.54
N GLU A 110 1.86 -11.14 8.68
CA GLU A 110 2.99 -11.12 7.75
C GLU A 110 2.52 -10.64 6.37
N PHE A 111 3.31 -9.75 5.79
CA PHE A 111 3.11 -9.22 4.45
C PHE A 111 4.27 -9.66 3.59
N ASP A 112 3.97 -10.44 2.56
CA ASP A 112 4.94 -10.77 1.52
C ASP A 112 4.85 -9.71 0.43
N LEU A 113 5.98 -9.14 0.07
CA LEU A 113 6.09 -8.12 -0.96
C LEU A 113 7.00 -8.57 -2.09
N LYS A 114 6.69 -8.07 -3.28
CA LYS A 114 7.58 -8.18 -4.43
C LYS A 114 7.69 -6.86 -5.19
N LYS A 115 8.82 -6.67 -5.85
CA LYS A 115 9.07 -5.52 -6.70
C LYS A 115 8.57 -5.80 -8.12
N VAL A 116 7.61 -5.02 -8.60
CA VAL A 116 7.06 -5.06 -9.97
C VAL A 116 7.30 -3.72 -10.63
N ASN A 117 8.05 -3.69 -11.73
CA ASN A 117 8.39 -2.47 -12.47
C ASN A 117 8.82 -1.33 -11.53
N THR A 118 9.86 -1.61 -10.71
CA THR A 118 10.44 -0.75 -9.67
C THR A 118 9.58 -0.42 -8.45
N LYS A 119 8.30 -0.81 -8.42
CA LYS A 119 7.38 -0.56 -7.29
C LYS A 119 7.26 -1.77 -6.39
N TRP A 120 7.31 -1.56 -5.08
CA TRP A 120 6.99 -2.59 -4.09
C TRP A 120 5.49 -2.76 -3.96
N LEU A 121 5.00 -3.98 -4.12
CA LEU A 121 3.58 -4.34 -4.02
C LEU A 121 3.40 -5.52 -3.06
N ILE A 122 2.27 -5.54 -2.36
CA ILE A 122 1.85 -6.65 -1.51
C ILE A 122 1.43 -7.83 -2.39
N GLU A 123 2.19 -8.91 -2.32
CA GLU A 123 1.87 -10.17 -2.99
C GLU A 123 0.87 -10.98 -2.18
N SER A 124 1.09 -11.08 -0.88
CA SER A 124 0.40 -11.99 0.02
C SER A 124 0.28 -11.36 1.42
N ILE A 125 -0.78 -11.76 2.16
CA ILE A 125 -1.02 -11.34 3.54
C ILE A 125 -1.42 -12.58 4.33
N ILE A 126 -0.64 -12.88 5.37
CA ILE A 126 -0.76 -14.08 6.19
C ILE A 126 -1.17 -13.65 7.60
N TYR A 127 -2.32 -14.15 8.03
CA TYR A 127 -2.83 -13.98 9.39
C TYR A 127 -2.48 -15.24 10.19
N HIS A 128 -1.75 -15.07 11.29
CA HIS A 128 -1.43 -16.15 12.23
C HIS A 128 -2.57 -16.40 13.20
#